data_AF-A0A832IP65-F1
#
_entry.id   AF-A0A832IP65-F1
#
_cell.length_a   1.000
_cell.length_b   1.000
_cell.length_c   1.000
_cell.angle_alpha   90.00
_cell.angle_beta   90.00
_cell.angle_gamma   90.00
#
_symmetry.space_group_name_H-M   'P 1'
#
loop_
_entity.id
_entity.type
_entity.pdbx_description
1 polymer ?
#
loop_
_entity_poly.entity_id
_entity_poly.type
_entity_poly.pdbx_seq_one_letter_code
_entity_poly.pdbx_strand_id
1 'polypeptide(L)'
;MDIIRKFGTIVTVVGFTIASLQAQQGSEVYDYPIKPGTLEWKALTSHDEMQKVCQIPDAILRNMSTEKLIETCLNYPLYGDMFAFDEFQKGFESVTSGFNGLQELLKREDAGIKLIQKYQQMNPDAFDEKWSLVKKGEYAARFYTIEILLAQEQILYNLRKDQIRTLVRESIKKIQAKRKYPEVYGIISFGNLALLLGRAMVKENFIPFNQKVLSDEKIRIFLQTAFLPTGKLVDEILNYAIRYDNEN
;
A
#
# COMPACT_ATOMS: atom_id res chain seq x y z
N MET A 1 -30.90 59.60 15.25
CA MET A 1 -31.27 59.00 16.55
C MET A 1 -32.32 57.95 16.24
N ASP A 2 -31.91 56.73 15.94
CA ASP A 2 -31.66 55.66 16.93
C ASP A 2 -32.89 54.74 16.96
N ILE A 3 -32.85 53.42 17.02
CA ILE A 3 -31.83 52.37 16.91
C ILE A 3 -32.67 51.07 16.97
N ILE A 4 -32.38 50.10 16.10
CA ILE A 4 -32.31 48.65 16.38
C ILE A 4 -33.52 47.94 17.05
N ARG A 5 -34.15 46.99 16.33
CA ARG A 5 -34.06 45.55 16.67
C ARG A 5 -34.52 44.61 15.54
N LYS A 6 -33.53 43.98 14.93
CA LYS A 6 -33.63 42.77 14.10
C LYS A 6 -33.83 41.55 15.01
N PHE A 7 -34.68 40.61 14.61
CA PHE A 7 -34.47 39.19 14.88
C PHE A 7 -34.73 38.44 13.57
N GLY A 8 -33.67 38.35 12.77
CA GLY A 8 -33.62 37.45 11.62
C GLY A 8 -33.12 36.10 12.10
N THR A 9 -33.93 35.07 11.89
CA THR A 9 -33.47 33.68 11.88
C THR A 9 -32.62 33.49 10.63
N ILE A 10 -31.31 33.69 10.75
CA ILE A 10 -30.36 33.26 9.73
C ILE A 10 -30.05 31.81 10.03
N VAL A 11 -30.71 30.90 9.31
CA VAL A 11 -30.21 29.53 9.14
C VAL A 11 -28.96 29.67 8.27
N THR A 12 -27.80 29.72 8.92
CA THR A 12 -26.53 29.59 8.22
C THR A 12 -26.44 28.14 7.78
N VAL A 13 -26.96 27.84 6.59
CA VAL A 13 -26.47 26.72 5.81
C VAL A 13 -24.99 27.02 5.63
N VAL A 14 -24.13 26.34 6.40
CA VAL A 14 -22.70 26.28 6.11
C VAL A 14 -22.61 25.54 4.79
N GLY A 15 -22.80 26.29 3.71
CA GLY A 15 -22.32 25.91 2.40
C GLY A 15 -20.82 25.82 2.55
N PHE A 16 -20.34 24.63 2.90
CA PHE A 16 -19.04 24.14 2.46
C PHE A 16 -19.09 24.12 0.93
N THR A 17 -18.98 25.32 0.39
CA THR A 17 -18.63 25.65 -0.96
C THR A 17 -17.38 24.82 -1.24
N ILE A 18 -17.55 23.71 -1.96
CA ILE A 18 -17.08 23.38 -3.33
C ILE A 18 -15.82 24.13 -3.85
N ALA A 19 -15.19 24.99 -3.07
CA ALA A 19 -14.06 25.84 -3.44
C ALA A 19 -12.73 25.07 -3.52
N SER A 20 -12.70 23.76 -3.21
CA SER A 20 -11.58 22.88 -3.55
C SER A 20 -11.79 22.06 -4.83
N LEU A 21 -12.97 22.17 -5.46
CA LEU A 21 -13.30 21.41 -6.68
C LEU A 21 -13.01 22.17 -7.98
N GLN A 22 -12.43 23.37 -7.90
CA GLN A 22 -12.01 24.10 -9.08
C GLN A 22 -10.52 23.83 -9.38
N ALA A 23 -10.34 23.02 -10.43
CA ALA A 23 -9.19 22.94 -11.32
C ALA A 23 -8.04 21.98 -10.95
N GLN A 24 -8.36 20.71 -10.72
CA GLN A 24 -7.45 19.62 -11.17
C GLN A 24 -7.97 19.14 -12.53
N GLN A 25 -7.71 19.93 -13.58
CA GLN A 25 -7.93 19.48 -14.95
C GLN A 25 -6.83 18.48 -15.30
N GLY A 26 -7.20 17.20 -15.36
CA GLY A 26 -6.32 16.10 -15.70
C GLY A 26 -6.11 15.12 -14.55
N SER A 27 -6.00 13.85 -14.93
CA SER A 27 -5.57 12.67 -14.19
C SER A 27 -4.26 12.87 -13.39
N GLU A 28 -4.25 13.73 -12.38
CA GLU A 28 -3.10 14.01 -11.53
C GLU A 28 -3.20 13.22 -10.20
N VAL A 29 -2.08 13.11 -9.46
CA VAL A 29 -2.08 12.43 -8.16
C VAL A 29 -3.00 13.20 -7.21
N TYR A 30 -3.90 12.52 -6.51
CA TYR A 30 -4.81 13.19 -5.59
C TYR A 30 -4.05 13.61 -4.33
N ASP A 31 -4.03 14.91 -4.06
CA ASP A 31 -3.50 15.45 -2.82
C ASP A 31 -4.64 15.56 -1.79
N TYR A 32 -4.55 14.76 -0.72
CA TYR A 32 -5.57 14.72 0.32
C TYR A 32 -5.64 16.09 1.02
N PRO A 33 -6.78 16.80 0.95
CA PRO A 33 -6.88 18.16 1.48
C PRO A 33 -6.77 18.20 3.00
N ILE A 34 -7.23 17.14 3.67
CA ILE A 34 -7.17 16.96 5.13
C ILE A 34 -6.31 15.73 5.39
N LYS A 35 -5.11 15.93 5.94
CA LYS A 35 -4.10 14.89 6.19
C LYS A 35 -3.32 15.16 7.48
N PRO A 36 -2.64 14.15 8.06
CA PRO A 36 -1.84 14.31 9.27
C PRO A 36 -0.93 15.55 9.22
N GLY A 37 -0.94 16.32 10.31
CA GLY A 37 -0.18 17.57 10.42
C GLY A 37 -1.00 18.85 10.16
N THR A 38 -2.14 18.76 9.47
CA THR A 38 -3.05 19.90 9.26
C THR A 38 -3.88 20.22 10.52
N LEU A 39 -4.43 21.44 10.62
CA LEU A 39 -5.31 21.82 11.74
C LEU A 39 -6.66 21.09 11.65
N GLU A 40 -7.16 20.94 10.43
CA GLU A 40 -8.40 20.24 10.08
C GLU A 40 -8.32 18.77 10.48
N TRP A 41 -7.18 18.11 10.24
CA TRP A 41 -6.99 16.72 10.68
C TRP A 41 -7.01 16.56 12.20
N LYS A 42 -6.42 17.51 12.93
CA LYS A 42 -6.43 17.51 14.40
C LYS A 42 -7.81 17.76 14.99
N ALA A 43 -8.70 18.39 14.23
CA ALA A 43 -10.07 18.68 14.66
C ALA A 43 -11.02 17.48 14.46
N LEU A 44 -10.60 16.44 13.73
CA LEU A 44 -11.37 15.21 13.58
C LEU A 44 -11.45 14.47 14.92
N THR A 45 -12.63 14.02 15.28
CA THR A 45 -12.94 13.44 16.60
C THR A 45 -13.12 11.92 16.57
N SER A 46 -13.25 11.33 15.37
CA SER A 46 -13.45 9.89 15.20
C SER A 46 -12.69 9.33 14.00
N HIS A 47 -12.42 8.02 14.04
CA HIS A 47 -11.81 7.31 12.93
C HIS A 47 -12.68 7.36 11.66
N ASP A 48 -14.01 7.26 11.81
CA ASP A 48 -14.96 7.38 10.70
C ASP A 48 -14.86 8.73 9.99
N GLU A 49 -14.65 9.82 10.73
CA GLU A 49 -14.41 11.15 10.13
C GLU A 49 -13.10 11.18 9.34
N MET A 50 -12.04 10.56 9.85
CA MET A 50 -10.75 10.43 9.15
C MET A 50 -10.93 9.63 7.85
N GLN A 51 -11.64 8.51 7.87
CA GLN A 51 -11.91 7.72 6.67
C GLN A 51 -12.74 8.49 5.63
N LYS A 52 -13.74 9.26 6.06
CA LYS A 52 -14.58 10.08 5.18
C LYS A 52 -13.77 11.14 4.43
N VAL A 53 -12.89 11.87 5.14
CA VAL A 53 -12.07 12.91 4.49
C VAL A 53 -10.99 12.35 3.57
N CYS A 54 -10.64 11.07 3.73
CA CYS A 54 -9.68 10.40 2.85
C CYS A 54 -10.31 9.76 1.60
N GLN A 55 -11.63 9.82 1.40
CA GLN A 55 -12.23 9.32 0.15
C GLN A 55 -11.83 10.20 -1.05
N ILE A 56 -11.55 9.56 -2.18
CA ILE A 56 -11.31 10.26 -3.44
C ILE A 56 -12.66 10.57 -4.08
N PRO A 57 -12.97 11.81 -4.49
CA PRO A 57 -14.21 12.11 -5.21
C PRO A 57 -14.38 11.23 -6.45
N ASP A 58 -15.56 10.62 -6.65
CA ASP A 58 -15.82 9.66 -7.73
C ASP A 58 -15.44 10.18 -9.13
N ALA A 59 -15.72 11.46 -9.39
CA ALA A 59 -15.37 12.11 -10.66
C ALA A 59 -13.86 12.18 -10.90
N ILE A 60 -13.05 12.28 -9.83
CA ILE A 60 -11.58 12.25 -9.91
C ILE A 60 -11.12 10.80 -10.07
N LEU A 61 -11.62 9.90 -9.22
CA LEU A 61 -11.18 8.50 -9.16
C LEU A 61 -11.36 7.77 -10.50
N ARG A 62 -12.52 7.93 -11.14
CA ARG A 62 -12.82 7.27 -12.43
C ARG A 62 -11.98 7.78 -13.60
N ASN A 63 -11.48 9.00 -13.53
CA ASN A 63 -10.67 9.61 -14.58
C ASN A 63 -9.16 9.50 -14.34
N MET A 64 -8.75 8.90 -13.22
CA MET A 64 -7.34 8.76 -12.85
C MET A 64 -6.68 7.61 -13.60
N SER A 65 -5.50 7.81 -14.18
CA SER A 65 -4.70 6.69 -14.73
C SER A 65 -4.25 5.74 -13.63
N THR A 66 -3.90 4.51 -13.97
CA THR A 66 -3.47 3.51 -12.98
C THR A 66 -2.20 3.93 -12.25
N GLU A 67 -1.25 4.57 -12.93
CA GLU A 67 -0.04 5.10 -12.31
C GLU A 67 -0.35 6.17 -11.26
N LYS A 68 -1.28 7.07 -11.58
CA LYS A 68 -1.66 8.17 -10.69
C LYS A 68 -2.47 7.66 -9.50
N LEU A 69 -3.27 6.60 -9.71
CA LEU A 69 -3.97 5.91 -8.64
C LEU A 69 -3.00 5.18 -7.71
N ILE A 70 -1.95 4.55 -8.24
CA ILE A 70 -0.88 3.94 -7.44
C ILE A 70 -0.22 4.98 -6.53
N GLU A 71 0.20 6.14 -7.08
CA GLU A 71 0.78 7.20 -6.24
C GLU A 71 -0.20 7.72 -5.20
N THR A 72 -1.48 7.86 -5.57
CA THR A 72 -2.53 8.31 -4.64
C THR A 72 -2.71 7.33 -3.49
N CYS A 73 -2.70 6.02 -3.77
CA CYS A 73 -2.77 4.98 -2.74
C CYS A 73 -1.50 4.93 -1.87
N LEU A 74 -0.31 5.15 -2.45
CA LEU A 74 0.95 5.25 -1.69
C LEU A 74 1.00 6.46 -0.75
N ASN A 75 0.17 7.48 -1.03
CA ASN A 75 0.04 8.68 -0.20
C ASN A 75 -1.20 8.64 0.72
N TYR A 76 -1.92 7.51 0.78
CA TYR A 76 -3.13 7.38 1.59
C TYR A 76 -2.83 7.62 3.09
N PRO A 77 -3.48 8.61 3.74
CA PRO A 77 -3.12 9.03 5.09
C PRO A 77 -3.29 7.97 6.18
N LEU A 78 -4.21 7.04 6.00
CA LEU A 78 -4.57 6.01 6.98
C LEU A 78 -4.01 4.63 6.63
N TYR A 79 -3.02 4.56 5.74
CA TYR A 79 -2.43 3.27 5.35
C TYR A 79 -1.80 2.52 6.54
N GLY A 80 -1.33 3.28 7.54
CA GLY A 80 -0.75 2.73 8.76
C GLY A 80 -1.72 1.91 9.61
N ASP A 81 -3.03 2.04 9.43
CA ASP A 81 -4.04 1.29 10.21
C ASP A 81 -3.93 -0.22 10.00
N MET A 82 -3.34 -0.65 8.90
CA MET A 82 -3.04 -2.06 8.65
C MET A 82 -2.19 -2.68 9.77
N PHE A 83 -1.32 -1.88 10.40
CA PHE A 83 -0.44 -2.34 11.48
C PHE A 83 -1.14 -2.48 12.84
N ALA A 84 -2.40 -2.08 12.96
CA ALA A 84 -3.20 -2.27 14.17
C ALA A 84 -3.74 -3.71 14.31
N PHE A 85 -3.47 -4.58 13.33
CA PHE A 85 -3.94 -5.96 13.28
C PHE A 85 -2.79 -6.95 13.43
N ASP A 86 -3.05 -8.06 14.13
CA ASP A 86 -2.07 -9.16 14.25
C ASP A 86 -1.85 -9.89 12.91
N GLU A 87 -2.92 -10.04 12.14
CA GLU A 87 -2.88 -10.60 10.79
C GLU A 87 -2.88 -9.45 9.79
N PHE A 88 -1.73 -9.21 9.14
CA PHE A 88 -1.61 -8.10 8.19
C PHE A 88 -2.52 -8.24 6.97
N GLN A 89 -2.93 -9.47 6.61
CA GLN A 89 -3.94 -9.67 5.57
C GLN A 89 -5.31 -9.12 5.99
N LYS A 90 -5.74 -9.34 7.24
CA LYS A 90 -6.98 -8.72 7.78
C LYS A 90 -6.86 -7.20 7.86
N GLY A 91 -5.68 -6.69 8.23
CA GLY A 91 -5.40 -5.26 8.21
C GLY A 91 -5.54 -4.66 6.80
N PHE A 92 -4.98 -5.33 5.79
CA PHE A 92 -5.10 -4.92 4.38
C PHE A 92 -6.57 -4.90 3.94
N GLU A 93 -7.32 -5.95 4.25
CA GLU A 93 -8.74 -6.06 3.89
C GLU A 93 -9.59 -5.00 4.58
N SER A 94 -9.35 -4.73 5.86
CA SER A 94 -10.02 -3.66 6.61
C SER A 94 -9.79 -2.30 5.96
N VAL A 95 -8.53 -1.92 5.73
CA VAL A 95 -8.19 -0.63 5.10
C VAL A 95 -8.74 -0.54 3.68
N THR A 96 -8.66 -1.61 2.90
CA THR A 96 -9.24 -1.66 1.55
C THR A 96 -10.76 -1.48 1.59
N SER A 97 -11.46 -2.12 2.53
CA SER A 97 -12.92 -2.00 2.65
C SER A 97 -13.38 -0.58 2.98
N GLY A 98 -12.56 0.20 3.68
CA GLY A 98 -12.84 1.58 4.07
C GLY A 98 -12.40 2.65 3.07
N PHE A 99 -11.67 2.29 2.00
CA PHE A 99 -11.06 3.28 1.09
C PHE A 99 -11.29 2.96 -0.39
N ASN A 100 -11.99 3.86 -1.09
CA ASN A 100 -12.36 3.68 -2.49
C ASN A 100 -11.18 3.61 -3.48
N GLY A 101 -10.04 4.24 -3.18
CA GLY A 101 -8.86 4.21 -4.05
C GLY A 101 -8.24 2.81 -4.18
N LEU A 102 -8.10 2.10 -3.06
CA LEU A 102 -7.60 0.72 -3.07
C LEU A 102 -8.59 -0.24 -3.73
N GLN A 103 -9.89 -0.08 -3.46
CA GLN A 103 -10.94 -0.87 -4.10
C GLN A 103 -10.94 -0.74 -5.62
N GLU A 104 -10.75 0.49 -6.12
CA GLU A 104 -10.63 0.76 -7.55
C GLU A 104 -9.33 0.17 -8.11
N LEU A 105 -8.19 0.37 -7.45
CA LEU A 105 -6.90 -0.13 -7.93
C LEU A 105 -6.88 -1.64 -8.11
N LEU A 106 -7.44 -2.39 -7.14
CA LEU A 106 -7.48 -3.85 -7.17
C LEU A 106 -8.41 -4.42 -8.27
N LYS A 107 -9.29 -3.59 -8.85
CA LYS A 107 -10.17 -3.98 -9.97
C LYS A 107 -9.53 -3.77 -11.34
N ARG A 108 -8.45 -2.99 -11.44
CA ARG A 108 -7.84 -2.64 -12.73
C ARG A 108 -6.96 -3.76 -13.25
N GLU A 109 -7.23 -4.23 -14.47
CA GLU A 109 -6.49 -5.31 -15.12
C GLU A 109 -4.99 -4.97 -15.29
N ASP A 110 -4.66 -3.69 -15.54
CA ASP A 110 -3.28 -3.24 -15.73
C ASP A 110 -2.55 -2.92 -14.42
N ALA A 111 -3.21 -2.99 -13.25
CA ALA A 111 -2.62 -2.61 -11.97
C ALA A 111 -1.32 -3.33 -11.66
N GLY A 112 -1.26 -4.65 -11.91
CA GLY A 112 -0.08 -5.45 -11.60
C GLY A 112 1.17 -4.98 -12.35
N ILE A 113 1.07 -4.75 -13.66
CA ILE A 113 2.24 -4.31 -14.44
C ILE A 113 2.66 -2.88 -14.09
N LYS A 114 1.70 -1.99 -13.79
CA LYS A 114 1.99 -0.62 -13.35
C LYS A 114 2.64 -0.58 -11.96
N LEU A 115 2.20 -1.44 -11.04
CA LEU A 115 2.83 -1.61 -9.72
C LEU A 115 4.27 -2.13 -9.87
N ILE A 116 4.52 -3.12 -10.73
CA ILE A 116 5.89 -3.60 -11.01
C ILE A 116 6.77 -2.46 -11.54
N GLN A 117 6.28 -1.68 -12.51
CA GLN A 117 7.01 -0.54 -13.08
C GLN A 117 7.36 0.50 -12.01
N LYS A 118 6.41 0.84 -11.13
CA LYS A 118 6.69 1.73 -9.99
C LYS A 118 7.71 1.13 -9.04
N TYR A 119 7.58 -0.15 -8.71
CA TYR A 119 8.45 -0.85 -7.77
C TYR A 119 9.92 -0.90 -8.25
N GLN A 120 10.13 -1.10 -9.54
CA GLN A 120 11.46 -1.05 -10.17
C GLN A 120 12.13 0.32 -10.05
N GLN A 121 11.35 1.41 -10.03
CA GLN A 121 11.86 2.77 -9.87
C GLN A 121 12.20 3.12 -8.42
N MET A 122 11.72 2.35 -7.44
CA MET A 122 11.99 2.60 -6.03
C MET A 122 13.37 2.05 -5.66
N ASN A 123 14.18 2.81 -4.91
CA ASN A 123 15.51 2.38 -4.49
C ASN A 123 15.63 2.34 -2.96
N PRO A 124 15.77 1.16 -2.33
CA PRO A 124 15.91 1.06 -0.87
C PRO A 124 17.08 1.87 -0.30
N ASP A 125 18.09 2.16 -1.11
CA ASP A 125 19.33 2.84 -0.73
C ASP A 125 19.20 4.38 -0.87
N ALA A 126 18.10 4.89 -1.44
CA ALA A 126 17.93 6.32 -1.77
C ALA A 126 17.35 7.19 -0.65
N PHE A 127 17.65 6.87 0.61
CA PHE A 127 17.37 7.75 1.74
C PHE A 127 18.61 8.56 2.13
N ASP A 128 18.41 9.74 2.72
CA ASP A 128 19.52 10.52 3.26
C ASP A 128 19.81 10.05 4.71
N GLU A 129 21.08 9.81 5.02
CA GLU A 129 21.51 9.44 6.37
C GLU A 129 21.10 10.47 7.43
N LYS A 130 21.02 11.75 7.04
CA LYS A 130 20.62 12.89 7.89
C LYS A 130 19.11 12.98 8.11
N TRP A 131 18.30 12.17 7.44
CA TRP A 131 16.86 12.14 7.69
C TRP A 131 16.57 11.76 9.15
N SER A 132 15.53 12.38 9.71
CA SER A 132 14.98 11.96 10.99
C SER A 132 14.51 10.49 10.91
N LEU A 133 14.44 9.83 12.06
CA LEU A 133 13.93 8.46 12.14
C LEU A 133 12.51 8.34 11.57
N VAL A 134 11.66 9.35 11.80
CA VAL A 134 10.30 9.42 11.24
C VAL A 134 10.35 9.40 9.71
N LYS A 135 11.18 10.24 9.10
CA LYS A 135 11.27 10.32 7.63
C LYS A 135 11.87 9.05 7.01
N LYS A 136 12.82 8.39 7.68
CA LYS A 136 13.30 7.06 7.27
C LYS A 136 12.19 6.01 7.38
N GLY A 137 11.39 6.05 8.44
CA GLY A 137 10.23 5.20 8.64
C GLY A 137 9.16 5.40 7.55
N GLU A 138 8.81 6.65 7.24
CA GLU A 138 7.89 6.98 6.13
C GLU A 138 8.40 6.45 4.79
N TYR A 139 9.70 6.60 4.53
CA TYR A 139 10.33 6.07 3.33
C TYR A 139 10.23 4.54 3.24
N ALA A 140 10.55 3.84 4.34
CA ALA A 140 10.43 2.39 4.42
C ALA A 140 8.97 1.92 4.30
N ALA A 141 8.01 2.67 4.86
CA ALA A 141 6.59 2.35 4.80
C ALA A 141 6.05 2.37 3.34
N ARG A 142 6.60 3.21 2.47
CA ARG A 142 6.23 3.18 1.04
C ARG A 142 6.55 1.85 0.37
N PHE A 143 7.66 1.22 0.76
CA PHE A 143 7.99 -0.13 0.28
C PHE A 143 7.00 -1.17 0.81
N TYR A 144 6.63 -1.06 2.09
CA TYR A 144 5.61 -1.93 2.68
C TYR A 144 4.30 -1.87 1.88
N THR A 145 3.82 -0.67 1.57
CA THR A 145 2.57 -0.45 0.82
C THR A 145 2.59 -1.11 -0.56
N ILE A 146 3.63 -0.86 -1.36
CA ILE A 146 3.68 -1.42 -2.71
C ILE A 146 3.90 -2.95 -2.70
N GLU A 147 4.67 -3.47 -1.74
CA GLU A 147 4.96 -4.90 -1.63
C GLU A 147 3.72 -5.70 -1.20
N ILE A 148 2.92 -5.18 -0.26
CA ILE A 148 1.67 -5.84 0.13
C ILE A 148 0.62 -5.76 -0.98
N LEU A 149 0.57 -4.67 -1.76
CA LEU A 149 -0.29 -4.58 -2.95
C LEU A 149 0.10 -5.60 -4.01
N LEU A 150 1.38 -5.68 -4.34
CA LEU A 150 1.91 -6.66 -5.29
C LEU A 150 1.67 -8.11 -4.84
N ALA A 151 1.54 -8.35 -3.53
CA ALA A 151 1.30 -9.67 -2.96
C ALA A 151 -0.18 -10.07 -2.94
N GLN A 152 -1.11 -9.22 -3.38
CA GLN A 152 -2.53 -9.56 -3.39
C GLN A 152 -2.86 -10.51 -4.54
N GLU A 153 -3.76 -11.46 -4.29
CA GLU A 153 -4.16 -12.47 -5.27
C GLU A 153 -4.76 -11.83 -6.53
N GLN A 154 -5.58 -10.79 -6.37
CA GLN A 154 -6.18 -10.04 -7.49
C GLN A 154 -5.12 -9.41 -8.39
N ILE A 155 -4.02 -8.92 -7.81
CA ILE A 155 -2.91 -8.33 -8.55
C ILE A 155 -2.08 -9.41 -9.25
N LEU A 156 -1.70 -10.47 -8.53
CA LEU A 156 -0.93 -11.58 -9.08
C LEU A 156 -1.69 -12.35 -10.16
N TYR A 157 -3.02 -12.43 -10.06
CA TYR A 157 -3.88 -13.13 -11.01
C TYR A 157 -3.76 -12.56 -12.43
N ASN A 158 -3.68 -11.24 -12.56
CA ASN A 158 -3.61 -10.52 -13.84
C ASN A 158 -2.20 -10.49 -14.46
N LEU A 159 -1.19 -11.00 -13.75
CA LEU A 159 0.18 -11.04 -14.24
C LEU A 159 0.45 -12.30 -15.06
N ARG A 160 1.17 -12.11 -16.17
CA ARG A 160 1.73 -13.21 -16.96
C ARG A 160 3.00 -13.77 -16.30
N LYS A 161 3.39 -14.96 -16.73
CA LYS A 161 4.61 -15.65 -16.28
C LYS A 161 5.89 -14.79 -16.39
N ASP A 162 6.09 -14.07 -17.50
CA ASP A 162 7.23 -13.17 -17.70
C ASP A 162 7.24 -12.00 -16.70
N GLN A 163 6.05 -11.50 -16.35
CA GLN A 163 5.87 -10.41 -15.39
C GLN A 163 6.06 -10.90 -13.95
N ILE A 164 5.56 -12.09 -13.60
CA ILE A 164 5.83 -12.71 -12.29
C ILE A 164 7.32 -12.97 -12.11
N ARG A 165 8.00 -13.48 -13.14
CA ARG A 165 9.46 -13.65 -13.10
C ARG A 165 10.18 -12.33 -12.86
N THR A 166 9.78 -11.27 -13.56
CA THR A 166 10.30 -9.91 -13.35
C THR A 166 10.09 -9.43 -11.92
N LEU A 167 8.90 -9.66 -11.36
CA LEU A 167 8.54 -9.30 -9.99
C LEU A 167 9.37 -10.07 -8.95
N VAL A 168 9.54 -11.38 -9.11
CA VAL A 168 10.37 -12.21 -8.21
C VAL A 168 11.81 -11.74 -8.23
N ARG A 169 12.40 -11.55 -9.41
CA ARG A 169 13.77 -11.06 -9.56
C ARG A 169 13.97 -9.70 -8.92
N GLU A 170 13.04 -8.77 -9.13
CA GLU A 170 13.12 -7.45 -8.53
C GLU A 170 12.99 -7.52 -6.99
N SER A 171 12.10 -8.36 -6.49
CA SER A 171 11.92 -8.58 -5.04
C SER A 171 13.17 -9.18 -4.38
N ILE A 172 13.87 -10.10 -5.06
CA ILE A 172 15.17 -10.64 -4.60
C ILE A 172 16.24 -9.53 -4.53
N LYS A 173 16.32 -8.65 -5.54
CA LYS A 173 17.25 -7.51 -5.47
C LYS A 173 16.92 -6.58 -4.31
N LYS A 174 15.64 -6.32 -4.07
CA LYS A 174 15.16 -5.44 -3.01
C LYS A 174 15.43 -6.01 -1.62
N ILE A 175 15.28 -7.32 -1.42
CA ILE A 175 15.63 -7.95 -0.13
C ILE A 175 17.13 -7.82 0.16
N GLN A 176 17.98 -8.01 -0.86
CA GLN A 176 19.43 -7.87 -0.73
C GLN A 176 19.84 -6.42 -0.43
N ALA A 177 19.23 -5.45 -1.11
CA ALA A 177 19.47 -4.03 -0.87
C ALA A 177 19.07 -3.62 0.56
N LYS A 178 17.86 -3.98 1.00
CA LYS A 178 17.35 -3.66 2.33
C LYS A 178 18.17 -4.28 3.47
N ARG A 179 18.76 -5.47 3.28
CA ARG A 179 19.63 -6.13 4.27
C ARG A 179 20.88 -5.33 4.63
N LYS A 180 21.30 -4.37 3.79
CA LYS A 180 22.41 -3.47 4.08
C LYS A 180 22.09 -2.48 5.21
N TYR A 181 20.81 -2.23 5.49
CA TYR A 181 20.32 -1.20 6.42
C TYR A 181 19.36 -1.77 7.47
N PRO A 182 19.82 -2.65 8.37
CA PRO A 182 18.97 -3.29 9.39
C PRO A 182 18.34 -2.30 10.39
N GLU A 183 18.88 -1.09 10.51
CA GLU A 183 18.34 0.01 11.30
C GLU A 183 17.12 0.70 10.66
N VAL A 184 16.93 0.53 9.36
CA VAL A 184 15.80 1.07 8.59
C VAL A 184 14.78 -0.01 8.25
N TYR A 185 15.26 -1.16 7.81
CA TYR A 185 14.42 -2.27 7.35
C TYR A 185 14.42 -3.41 8.37
N GLY A 186 13.32 -3.52 9.11
CA GLY A 186 13.11 -4.57 10.11
C GLY A 186 12.35 -5.80 9.58
N ILE A 187 11.97 -6.65 10.52
CA ILE A 187 11.28 -7.92 10.25
C ILE A 187 9.99 -7.77 9.44
N ILE A 188 9.23 -6.68 9.65
CA ILE A 188 8.01 -6.37 8.88
C ILE A 188 8.35 -6.23 7.37
N SER A 189 9.44 -5.51 7.05
CA SER A 189 9.82 -5.32 5.65
C SER A 189 10.26 -6.62 4.98
N PHE A 190 10.96 -7.49 5.70
CA PHE A 190 11.39 -8.77 5.16
C PHE A 190 10.25 -9.78 5.09
N GLY A 191 9.32 -9.73 6.03
CA GLY A 191 8.09 -10.53 6.00
C GLY A 191 7.24 -10.21 4.79
N ASN A 192 7.00 -8.94 4.49
CA ASN A 192 6.24 -8.55 3.29
C ASN A 192 6.88 -9.05 1.99
N LEU A 193 8.19 -8.94 1.86
CA LEU A 193 8.92 -9.47 0.70
C LEU A 193 8.79 -11.00 0.60
N ALA A 194 8.90 -11.72 1.73
CA ALA A 194 8.70 -13.16 1.75
C ALA A 194 7.26 -13.55 1.37
N LEU A 195 6.26 -12.79 1.82
CA LEU A 195 4.86 -13.00 1.45
C LEU A 195 4.68 -12.85 -0.07
N LEU A 196 5.18 -11.76 -0.63
CA LEU A 196 5.14 -11.46 -2.07
C LEU A 196 5.79 -12.59 -2.88
N LEU A 197 7.02 -12.98 -2.52
CA LEU A 197 7.76 -14.05 -3.18
C LEU A 197 7.01 -15.39 -3.10
N GLY A 198 6.51 -15.74 -1.93
CA GLY A 198 5.79 -16.99 -1.71
C GLY A 198 4.51 -17.05 -2.54
N ARG A 199 3.67 -16.02 -2.50
CA ARG A 199 2.42 -15.97 -3.28
C ARG A 199 2.69 -15.94 -4.79
N ALA A 200 3.73 -15.24 -5.23
CA ALA A 200 4.15 -15.24 -6.64
C ALA A 200 4.55 -16.65 -7.12
N MET A 201 5.33 -17.39 -6.33
CA MET A 201 5.70 -18.78 -6.65
C MET A 201 4.50 -19.73 -6.64
N VAL A 202 3.55 -19.54 -5.73
CA VAL A 202 2.29 -20.31 -5.69
C VAL A 202 1.46 -20.03 -6.96
N LYS A 203 1.32 -18.77 -7.36
CA LYS A 203 0.62 -18.36 -8.59
C LYS A 203 1.18 -19.04 -9.85
N GLU A 204 2.51 -19.21 -9.90
CA GLU A 204 3.21 -19.86 -11.02
C GLU A 204 3.28 -21.39 -10.90
N ASN A 205 2.65 -21.98 -9.87
CA ASN A 205 2.68 -23.41 -9.59
C ASN A 205 4.11 -23.97 -9.49
N PHE A 206 5.02 -23.24 -8.86
CA PHE A 206 6.40 -23.69 -8.72
C PHE A 206 6.48 -24.94 -7.82
N ILE A 207 6.62 -26.11 -8.44
CA ILE A 207 6.45 -27.42 -7.80
C ILE A 207 7.25 -27.57 -6.48
N PRO A 208 8.56 -27.24 -6.42
CA PRO A 208 9.32 -27.40 -5.18
C PRO A 208 8.74 -26.59 -4.02
N PHE A 209 8.31 -25.35 -4.28
CA PHE A 209 7.72 -24.50 -3.25
C PHE A 209 6.31 -24.96 -2.89
N ASN A 210 5.49 -25.35 -3.86
CA ASN A 210 4.12 -25.84 -3.59
C ASN A 210 4.13 -27.13 -2.74
N GLN A 211 5.05 -28.05 -2.98
CA GLN A 211 5.22 -29.23 -2.11
C GLN A 211 5.60 -28.83 -0.68
N LYS A 212 6.46 -27.81 -0.53
CA LYS A 212 6.82 -27.26 0.76
C LYS A 212 5.63 -26.58 1.47
N VAL A 213 4.82 -25.80 0.76
CA VAL A 213 3.57 -25.21 1.29
C VAL A 213 2.59 -26.29 1.77
N LEU A 214 2.47 -27.40 1.03
CA LEU A 214 1.57 -28.50 1.41
C LEU A 214 2.02 -29.19 2.70
N SER A 215 3.32 -29.39 2.87
CA SER A 215 3.93 -30.11 3.99
C SER A 215 4.24 -29.25 5.22
N ASP A 216 4.26 -27.92 5.09
CA ASP A 216 4.61 -27.00 6.18
C ASP A 216 3.46 -26.04 6.50
N GLU A 217 2.78 -26.31 7.60
CA GLU A 217 1.66 -25.50 8.08
C GLU A 217 2.07 -24.05 8.37
N LYS A 218 3.30 -23.79 8.83
CA LYS A 218 3.74 -22.43 9.16
C LYS A 218 3.84 -21.56 7.92
N ILE A 219 4.38 -22.12 6.82
CA ILE A 219 4.39 -21.42 5.52
C ILE A 219 2.97 -21.20 5.04
N ARG A 220 2.09 -22.22 5.12
CA ARG A 220 0.71 -22.10 4.67
C ARG A 220 -0.05 -21.00 5.42
N ILE A 221 0.02 -20.99 6.76
CA ILE A 221 -0.60 -19.95 7.59
C ILE A 221 -0.02 -18.58 7.23
N PHE A 222 1.31 -18.47 7.13
CA PHE A 222 1.97 -17.21 6.77
C PHE A 222 1.48 -16.65 5.43
N LEU A 223 1.39 -17.49 4.38
CA LEU A 223 0.93 -17.04 3.06
C LEU A 223 -0.55 -16.62 3.06
N GLN A 224 -1.37 -17.17 3.97
CA GLN A 224 -2.78 -16.81 4.11
C GLN A 224 -2.97 -15.54 4.93
N THR A 225 -2.35 -15.46 6.11
CA THR A 225 -2.65 -14.40 7.10
C THR A 225 -1.69 -13.22 7.06
N ALA A 226 -0.53 -13.39 6.42
CA ALA A 226 0.60 -12.46 6.50
C ALA A 226 1.03 -12.15 7.95
N PHE A 227 0.79 -13.08 8.88
CA PHE A 227 1.25 -12.96 10.26
C PHE A 227 2.78 -12.79 10.31
N LEU A 228 3.29 -12.03 11.27
CA LEU A 228 4.70 -11.69 11.31
C LEU A 228 5.60 -12.94 11.33
N PRO A 229 6.48 -13.14 10.31
CA PRO A 229 7.26 -14.36 10.22
C PRO A 229 8.53 -14.29 11.07
N THR A 230 9.12 -15.45 11.31
CA THR A 230 10.50 -15.52 11.83
C THR A 230 11.50 -15.23 10.72
N GLY A 231 12.71 -14.76 11.06
CA GLY A 231 13.78 -14.58 10.08
C GLY A 231 14.12 -15.87 9.32
N LYS A 232 14.08 -17.03 10.00
CA LYS A 232 14.28 -18.34 9.37
C LYS A 232 13.24 -18.63 8.28
N LEU A 233 11.97 -18.30 8.52
CA LEU A 233 10.89 -18.49 7.55
C LEU A 233 11.08 -17.58 6.32
N VAL A 234 11.49 -16.33 6.54
CA VAL A 234 11.86 -15.40 5.46
C VAL A 234 12.99 -15.98 4.61
N ASP A 235 14.07 -16.44 5.23
CA ASP A 235 15.22 -17.01 4.52
C ASP A 235 14.85 -18.28 3.75
N GLU A 236 14.00 -19.13 4.32
CA GLU A 236 13.51 -20.34 3.65
C GLU A 236 12.75 -19.99 2.36
N ILE A 237 11.79 -19.05 2.42
CA ILE A 237 11.03 -18.62 1.24
C ILE A 237 11.95 -17.95 0.21
N LEU A 238 12.91 -17.13 0.66
CA LEU A 238 13.88 -16.49 -0.23
C LEU A 238 14.71 -17.53 -1.00
N ASN A 239 15.16 -18.60 -0.35
CA ASN A 239 15.94 -19.65 -1.02
C ASN A 239 15.14 -20.33 -2.14
N TYR A 240 13.84 -20.58 -1.93
CA TYR A 240 12.96 -21.07 -2.99
C TYR A 240 12.79 -20.05 -4.11
N ALA A 241 12.67 -18.76 -3.79
CA ALA A 241 12.55 -17.71 -4.81
C ALA A 241 13.81 -17.58 -5.67
N ILE A 242 15.00 -17.65 -5.07
CA ILE A 242 16.28 -17.66 -5.80
C ILE A 242 16.34 -18.88 -6.73
N ARG A 243 15.92 -20.05 -6.24
CA ARG A 243 15.83 -21.26 -7.07
C ARG A 243 14.86 -21.06 -8.24
N TYR A 244 13.67 -20.49 -8.00
CA TYR A 244 12.70 -20.19 -9.04
C TYR A 244 13.26 -19.26 -10.12
N ASP A 245 13.96 -18.17 -9.76
CA ASP A 245 14.55 -17.21 -10.71
C ASP A 245 15.71 -17.82 -11.55
N ASN A 246 16.42 -18.81 -11.00
CA ASN A 246 17.47 -19.53 -11.72
C ASN A 246 16.92 -20.58 -12.70
N GLU A 247 15.77 -21.19 -12.39
CA GLU A 247 15.18 -22.28 -13.18
C GLU A 247 14.23 -21.80 -14.29
N ASN A 248 13.66 -20.60 -14.16
CA ASN A 248 12.74 -20.01 -15.14
C ASN A 248 13.35 -18.75 -15.70
#